data_AF-S0JCW8-F1
#
_entry.id   AF-S0JCW8-F1
#
_cell.length_a   1.000
_cell.length_b   1.000
_cell.length_c   1.000
_cell.angle_alpha   90.00
_cell.angle_beta   90.00
_cell.angle_gamma   90.00
#
_symmetry.space_group_name_H-M   'P 1'
#
loop_
_entity.id
_entity.type
_entity.pdbx_description
1 polymer ?
#
loop_
_entity_poly.entity_id
_entity_poly.type
_entity_poly.pdbx_seq_one_letter_code
_entity_poly.pdbx_strand_id
1 'polypeptide(L)'
;MLKICQNCHAENDTNAQFCHACGERLTDTTTMSRVTTSNTQRKNTSFVVIVVLLIAVIAIGLFLLFNLFQTKTPEIATNHSTITSTSPASTTATSSNDELSQYDEIIAEAKKLNVDGKYKDSELKLASIPVSALAKLEFSSIKEAVEKLSASNNENIQAENKKTTTQNNPSSANASSGFTGDLAKWANTYMFYYSQQSQKQSRLTISANGSVTQSNYDGTQYFGTATIEAASESALSYNTDELYPIDLPSKKEITSNVRITVQWDNQGGTQVFYGYLSYSSRLALTDGITKNSGMNEVWITY
;
A
#
# COMPACT_ATOMS: atom_id res chain seq x y z
N MET A 1 16.47 -24.61 19.73
CA MET A 1 15.07 -24.54 20.21
C MET A 1 14.27 -23.78 19.18
N LEU A 2 13.28 -24.40 18.56
CA LEU A 2 12.44 -23.74 17.56
C LEU A 2 11.60 -22.63 18.22
N LYS A 3 11.37 -21.52 17.50
CA LYS A 3 10.47 -20.45 17.89
C LYS A 3 9.06 -20.76 17.39
N ILE A 4 8.10 -20.93 18.30
CA ILE A 4 6.69 -21.08 17.93
C ILE A 4 6.02 -19.71 17.86
N CYS A 5 5.38 -19.41 16.72
CA CYS A 5 4.67 -18.15 16.51
C CYS A 5 3.41 -18.06 17.39
N GLN A 6 3.27 -16.97 18.15
CA GLN A 6 2.10 -16.75 19.01
C GLN A 6 0.81 -16.41 18.24
N ASN A 7 0.91 -16.13 16.93
CA ASN A 7 -0.22 -15.77 16.07
C ASN A 7 -0.76 -17.00 15.30
N CYS A 8 0.12 -17.74 14.61
CA CYS A 8 -0.27 -18.90 13.77
C CYS A 8 0.17 -20.28 14.29
N HIS A 9 0.93 -20.36 15.39
CA HIS A 9 1.50 -21.59 15.97
C HIS A 9 2.47 -22.39 15.08
N ALA A 10 2.90 -21.88 13.93
CA ALA A 10 3.96 -22.49 13.13
C ALA A 10 5.31 -22.48 13.87
N GLU A 11 6.13 -23.51 13.62
CA GLU A 11 7.49 -23.65 14.13
C GLU A 11 8.50 -22.92 13.21
N ASN A 12 9.47 -22.21 13.79
CA ASN A 12 10.42 -21.39 13.05
C ASN A 12 11.83 -21.58 13.64
N ASP A 13 12.88 -21.25 12.87
CA ASP A 13 14.26 -21.31 13.34
C ASP A 13 14.51 -20.48 14.61
N THR A 14 15.54 -20.87 15.37
CA THR A 14 16.01 -20.15 16.58
C THR A 14 16.21 -18.65 16.32
N ASN A 15 16.70 -18.31 15.13
CA ASN A 15 17.17 -16.98 14.77
C ASN A 15 16.11 -16.18 13.99
N ALA A 16 14.96 -16.79 13.66
CA ALA A 16 13.92 -16.15 12.89
C ALA A 16 13.38 -14.91 13.62
N GLN A 17 13.42 -13.75 12.94
CA GLN A 17 12.84 -12.49 13.45
C GLN A 17 11.36 -12.35 13.09
N PHE A 18 10.89 -13.07 12.06
CA PHE A 18 9.51 -13.07 11.58
C PHE A 18 9.06 -14.51 11.31
N CYS A 19 7.76 -14.76 11.37
CA CYS A 19 7.21 -16.10 11.16
C CYS A 19 7.12 -16.45 9.67
N HIS A 20 7.67 -17.61 9.28
CA HIS A 20 7.66 -18.09 7.89
C HIS A 20 6.25 -18.33 7.33
N ALA A 21 5.23 -18.49 8.20
CA ALA A 21 3.87 -18.85 7.82
C ALA A 21 2.86 -17.70 7.88
N CYS A 22 3.17 -16.58 8.54
CA CYS A 22 2.24 -15.44 8.66
C CYS A 22 2.91 -14.05 8.77
N GLY A 23 4.23 -13.95 8.65
CA GLY A 23 4.97 -12.67 8.72
C GLY A 23 5.05 -12.02 10.11
N GLU A 24 4.36 -12.53 11.12
CA GLU A 24 4.34 -11.97 12.47
C GLU A 24 5.73 -11.90 13.11
N ARG A 25 6.06 -10.81 13.84
CA ARG A 25 7.40 -10.64 14.41
C ARG A 25 7.62 -11.54 15.64
N LEU A 26 8.64 -12.38 15.59
CA LEU A 26 8.98 -13.36 16.62
C LEU A 26 9.94 -12.78 17.67
N THR A 27 9.38 -12.28 18.77
CA THR A 27 10.15 -11.70 19.88
C THR A 27 11.04 -12.72 20.59
N ASP A 28 12.29 -12.35 20.81
CA ASP A 28 13.30 -13.15 21.54
C ASP A 28 13.02 -13.17 23.06
N THR A 29 11.99 -13.91 23.45
CA THR A 29 11.59 -14.08 24.86
C THR A 29 12.43 -15.19 25.52
N THR A 30 13.62 -14.83 25.98
CA THR A 30 14.46 -15.71 26.81
C THR A 30 13.79 -15.94 28.18
N THR A 31 13.06 -17.05 28.26
CA THR A 31 12.77 -17.83 29.47
C THR A 31 12.33 -17.07 30.74
N MET A 32 11.02 -16.90 30.93
CA MET A 32 10.41 -17.08 32.26
C MET A 32 9.01 -17.70 32.13
N SER A 33 8.88 -18.96 32.54
CA SER A 33 7.58 -19.60 32.72
C SER A 33 6.92 -19.12 34.02
N ARG A 34 5.64 -18.71 33.96
CA ARG A 34 4.76 -18.88 35.11
C ARG A 34 3.31 -19.15 34.71
N VAL A 35 2.93 -20.42 34.77
CA VAL A 35 1.52 -20.82 34.80
C VAL A 35 0.87 -20.22 36.04
N THR A 36 -0.25 -19.50 35.86
CA THR A 36 -1.22 -19.29 36.96
C THR A 36 -2.64 -19.39 36.38
N THR A 37 -3.31 -20.50 36.64
CA THR A 37 -4.73 -20.68 36.35
C THR A 37 -5.58 -19.96 37.39
N SER A 38 -6.56 -19.15 36.99
CA SER A 38 -7.62 -18.69 37.88
C SER A 38 -8.96 -18.56 37.13
N ASN A 39 -9.86 -19.50 37.39
CA ASN A 39 -11.23 -19.50 36.88
C ASN A 39 -12.16 -18.89 37.94
N THR A 40 -12.74 -17.72 37.65
CA THR A 40 -13.70 -17.06 38.54
C THR A 40 -14.87 -16.45 37.76
N GLN A 41 -16.07 -17.00 37.93
CA GLN A 41 -17.31 -16.30 37.57
C GLN A 41 -17.61 -15.19 38.60
N ARG A 42 -18.09 -14.00 38.15
CA ARG A 42 -19.48 -13.54 38.41
C ARG A 42 -19.79 -12.09 38.01
N LYS A 43 -21.02 -11.95 37.46
CA LYS A 43 -22.00 -10.85 37.56
C LYS A 43 -21.57 -9.39 37.28
N ASN A 44 -22.16 -8.87 36.20
CA ASN A 44 -22.28 -7.44 35.90
C ASN A 44 -23.33 -6.78 36.81
N THR A 45 -23.01 -5.68 37.51
CA THR A 45 -23.94 -4.62 37.96
C THR A 45 -23.15 -3.40 38.49
N SER A 46 -22.47 -2.64 37.61
CA SER A 46 -21.85 -1.35 38.00
C SER A 46 -21.56 -0.39 36.83
N PHE A 47 -21.40 -0.90 35.61
CA PHE A 47 -20.95 -0.10 34.46
C PHE A 47 -21.99 0.92 33.93
N VAL A 48 -23.28 0.61 34.05
CA VAL A 48 -24.37 1.41 33.43
C VAL A 48 -24.47 2.83 34.01
N VAL A 49 -24.28 2.98 35.34
CA VAL A 49 -24.42 4.28 36.03
C VAL A 49 -23.35 5.29 35.56
N ILE A 50 -22.13 4.81 35.32
CA ILE A 50 -21.00 5.64 34.87
C ILE A 50 -21.23 6.14 33.44
N VAL A 51 -21.75 5.29 32.56
CA VAL A 51 -22.06 5.66 31.16
C VAL A 51 -23.19 6.70 31.09
N VAL A 52 -24.25 6.56 31.90
CA VAL A 52 -25.35 7.53 31.94
C VAL A 52 -24.89 8.92 32.42
N LEU A 53 -24.01 8.98 33.43
CA LEU A 53 -23.45 10.24 33.91
C LEU A 53 -22.57 10.95 32.86
N LEU A 54 -21.75 10.20 32.12
CA LEU A 54 -20.92 10.76 31.04
C LEU A 54 -21.77 11.36 29.90
N ILE A 55 -22.83 10.67 29.49
CA ILE A 55 -23.73 11.15 28.42
C ILE A 55 -24.44 12.45 28.84
N ALA A 56 -24.86 12.57 30.11
CA ALA A 56 -25.48 13.78 30.63
C ALA A 56 -24.55 15.02 30.58
N VAL A 57 -23.27 14.86 30.93
CA VAL A 57 -22.28 15.95 30.86
C VAL A 57 -22.04 16.41 29.43
N ILE A 58 -21.91 15.46 28.48
CA ILE A 58 -21.71 15.76 27.06
C ILE A 58 -22.91 16.51 26.47
N ALA A 59 -24.14 16.08 26.80
CA ALA A 59 -25.36 16.75 26.34
C ALA A 59 -25.45 18.22 26.81
N ILE A 60 -25.10 18.50 28.07
CA ILE A 60 -25.07 19.87 28.61
C ILE A 60 -24.00 20.73 27.91
N GLY A 61 -22.81 20.18 27.67
CA GLY A 61 -21.74 20.88 26.95
C GLY A 61 -22.13 21.26 25.52
N LEU A 62 -22.76 20.34 24.78
CA LEU A 62 -23.26 20.59 23.42
C LEU A 62 -24.42 21.60 23.40
N PHE A 63 -25.32 21.57 24.38
CA PHE A 63 -26.40 22.55 24.51
C PHE A 63 -25.89 23.97 24.75
N LEU A 64 -24.84 24.14 25.57
CA LEU A 64 -24.22 25.44 25.80
C LEU A 64 -23.48 25.96 24.54
N LEU A 65 -22.78 25.09 23.81
CA LEU A 65 -22.13 25.45 22.54
C LEU A 65 -23.13 25.89 21.46
N PHE A 66 -24.27 25.21 21.34
CA PHE A 66 -25.30 25.55 20.36
C PHE A 66 -25.90 26.95 20.57
N ASN A 67 -26.05 27.38 21.83
CA ASN A 67 -26.55 28.71 22.17
C ASN A 67 -25.54 29.85 21.92
N LEU A 68 -24.25 29.54 21.70
CA LEU A 68 -23.21 30.53 21.39
C LEU A 68 -23.07 30.84 19.88
N PHE A 69 -23.66 30.04 19.00
CA PHE A 69 -23.52 30.16 17.54
C PHE A 69 -24.74 30.79 16.83
N GLN A 70 -25.45 31.72 17.50
CA GLN A 70 -26.64 32.39 16.97
C GLN A 70 -26.47 33.92 16.88
N THR A 71 -25.68 34.41 15.91
CA THR A 71 -25.60 35.86 15.61
C THR A 71 -25.65 36.20 14.11
N LYS A 72 -26.87 36.57 13.70
CA LYS A 72 -27.22 37.58 12.68
C LYS A 72 -26.93 37.29 11.20
N THR A 73 -28.02 37.27 10.43
CA THR A 73 -28.06 37.51 8.98
C THR A 73 -27.57 38.90 8.60
N PRO A 74 -26.78 39.05 7.52
CA PRO A 74 -26.68 40.27 6.73
C PRO A 74 -27.78 40.32 5.65
N GLU A 75 -28.06 41.52 5.16
CA GLU A 75 -29.12 41.83 4.19
C GLU A 75 -28.61 41.72 2.73
N ILE A 76 -29.44 41.24 1.80
CA ILE A 76 -29.07 41.12 0.39
C ILE A 76 -29.34 42.44 -0.33
N ALA A 77 -28.28 43.20 -0.62
CA ALA A 77 -28.33 44.37 -1.49
C ALA A 77 -27.77 44.04 -2.88
N THR A 78 -28.61 44.20 -3.91
CA THR A 78 -28.24 43.96 -5.32
C THR A 78 -27.36 45.11 -5.86
N ASN A 79 -26.20 44.81 -6.47
CA ASN A 79 -25.87 45.30 -7.82
C ASN A 79 -24.54 44.82 -8.44
N HIS A 80 -24.56 44.89 -9.77
CA HIS A 80 -23.59 44.58 -10.82
C HIS A 80 -22.11 45.02 -10.69
N SER A 81 -21.24 44.17 -11.25
CA SER A 81 -20.13 44.50 -12.22
C SER A 81 -18.76 45.07 -11.81
N THR A 82 -17.72 44.35 -12.30
CA THR A 82 -16.57 44.87 -13.10
C THR A 82 -15.20 45.21 -12.43
N ILE A 83 -14.27 44.23 -12.53
CA ILE A 83 -12.85 44.33 -13.00
C ILE A 83 -11.76 45.06 -12.15
N THR A 84 -10.77 44.25 -11.71
CA THR A 84 -9.30 44.51 -11.55
C THR A 84 -8.70 45.26 -10.34
N SER A 85 -7.91 44.49 -9.57
CA SER A 85 -6.65 44.79 -8.84
C SER A 85 -6.46 46.03 -7.96
N THR A 86 -6.47 45.82 -6.63
CA THR A 86 -5.25 45.94 -5.80
C THR A 86 -5.32 44.98 -4.59
N SER A 87 -4.17 44.64 -3.98
CA SER A 87 -4.09 43.86 -2.72
C SER A 87 -4.09 44.80 -1.50
N PRO A 88 -4.57 44.34 -0.33
CA PRO A 88 -3.62 43.80 0.66
C PRO A 88 -4.03 42.48 1.35
N ALA A 89 -3.03 41.82 1.91
CA ALA A 89 -3.07 40.72 2.89
C ALA A 89 -3.90 41.05 4.14
N SER A 90 -4.40 40.12 4.98
CA SER A 90 -4.48 38.64 4.97
C SER A 90 -5.42 38.20 6.13
N THR A 91 -5.81 36.93 6.35
CA THR A 91 -5.42 35.65 5.71
C THR A 91 -6.73 34.89 5.32
N THR A 92 -6.97 33.56 5.33
CA THR A 92 -6.27 32.35 5.83
C THR A 92 -6.46 31.19 4.86
N ALA A 93 -5.42 30.87 4.09
CA ALA A 93 -5.38 29.74 3.15
C ALA A 93 -3.90 29.40 2.89
N THR A 94 -3.33 28.53 3.72
CA THR A 94 -1.86 28.37 3.81
C THR A 94 -1.39 26.95 3.50
N SER A 95 -2.16 25.90 3.82
CA SER A 95 -1.66 24.52 3.77
C SER A 95 -1.42 23.93 2.37
N SER A 96 -2.18 24.35 1.35
CA SER A 96 -2.22 23.66 0.05
C SER A 96 -1.15 24.14 -0.96
N ASN A 97 -0.74 25.41 -0.91
CA ASN A 97 0.31 25.93 -1.79
C ASN A 97 1.71 25.41 -1.40
N ASP A 98 1.96 25.28 -0.10
CA ASP A 98 3.26 24.83 0.41
C ASP A 98 3.49 23.32 0.13
N GLU A 99 2.43 22.49 0.22
CA GLU A 99 2.47 21.09 -0.25
C GLU A 99 2.75 20.98 -1.76
N LEU A 100 2.10 21.82 -2.58
CA LEU A 100 2.35 21.87 -4.04
C LEU A 100 3.81 22.16 -4.36
N SER A 101 4.39 23.19 -3.74
CA SER A 101 5.80 23.57 -3.93
C SER A 101 6.75 22.43 -3.54
N GLN A 102 6.47 21.71 -2.46
CA GLN A 102 7.28 20.57 -2.02
C GLN A 102 7.29 19.43 -3.05
N TYR A 103 6.13 19.11 -3.65
CA TYR A 103 6.05 18.05 -4.65
C TYR A 103 6.68 18.45 -5.99
N ASP A 104 6.57 19.73 -6.39
CA ASP A 104 7.28 20.25 -7.56
C ASP A 104 8.82 20.19 -7.39
N GLU A 105 9.36 20.47 -6.20
CA GLU A 105 10.79 20.29 -5.90
C GLU A 105 11.24 18.84 -6.03
N ILE A 106 10.47 17.89 -5.48
CA ILE A 106 10.75 16.45 -5.57
C ILE A 106 10.73 15.98 -7.04
N ILE A 107 9.75 16.41 -7.82
CA ILE A 107 9.67 16.13 -9.27
C ILE A 107 10.84 16.79 -10.03
N ALA A 108 11.25 18.01 -9.67
CA ALA A 108 12.36 18.70 -10.31
C ALA A 108 13.71 18.04 -10.04
N GLU A 109 13.92 17.48 -8.84
CA GLU A 109 15.12 16.71 -8.53
C GLU A 109 15.11 15.34 -9.21
N ALA A 110 13.97 14.64 -9.22
CA ALA A 110 13.81 13.39 -9.98
C ALA A 110 14.10 13.61 -11.48
N LYS A 111 13.61 14.70 -12.07
CA LYS A 111 13.92 15.07 -13.47
C LYS A 111 15.42 15.26 -13.72
N LYS A 112 16.16 15.85 -12.77
CA LYS A 112 17.64 15.94 -12.86
C LYS A 112 18.27 14.54 -12.82
N LEU A 113 17.83 13.68 -11.91
CA LEU A 113 18.34 12.30 -11.80
C LEU A 113 18.04 11.46 -13.06
N ASN A 114 16.87 11.63 -13.69
CA ASN A 114 16.56 11.04 -14.99
C ASN A 114 17.50 11.54 -16.11
N VAL A 115 17.74 12.85 -16.20
CA VAL A 115 18.67 13.45 -17.17
C VAL A 115 20.13 13.03 -16.93
N ASP A 116 20.54 12.85 -15.67
CA ASP A 116 21.85 12.34 -15.25
C ASP A 116 22.05 10.83 -15.56
N GLY A 117 21.05 10.12 -16.07
CA GLY A 117 21.08 8.67 -16.27
C GLY A 117 20.83 7.84 -15.00
N LYS A 118 20.53 8.49 -13.87
CA LYS A 118 20.29 7.85 -12.57
C LYS A 118 18.81 7.47 -12.41
N TYR A 119 18.29 6.69 -13.35
CA TYR A 119 16.87 6.37 -13.45
C TYR A 119 16.30 5.68 -12.19
N LYS A 120 17.11 4.90 -11.47
CA LYS A 120 16.72 4.28 -10.19
C LYS A 120 16.60 5.31 -9.05
N ASP A 121 17.57 6.23 -8.95
CA ASP A 121 17.56 7.29 -7.94
C ASP A 121 16.40 8.28 -8.20
N SER A 122 16.14 8.56 -9.48
CA SER A 122 14.97 9.32 -9.96
C SER A 122 13.66 8.68 -9.49
N GLU A 123 13.51 7.37 -9.64
CA GLU A 123 12.31 6.65 -9.19
C GLU A 123 12.16 6.67 -7.66
N LEU A 124 13.26 6.46 -6.92
CA LEU A 124 13.29 6.57 -5.46
C LEU A 124 12.91 7.98 -4.99
N LYS A 125 13.29 9.02 -5.76
CA LYS A 125 12.90 10.41 -5.47
C LYS A 125 11.41 10.64 -5.72
N LEU A 126 10.86 10.19 -6.85
CA LEU A 126 9.40 10.25 -7.13
C LEU A 126 8.57 9.52 -6.05
N ALA A 127 9.06 8.36 -5.61
CA ALA A 127 8.48 7.55 -4.56
C ALA A 127 8.36 8.24 -3.18
N SER A 128 9.00 9.39 -3.00
CA SER A 128 8.85 10.22 -1.79
C SER A 128 7.53 11.00 -1.75
N ILE A 129 6.75 11.05 -2.84
CA ILE A 129 5.45 11.74 -2.89
C ILE A 129 4.35 10.79 -2.43
N PRO A 130 3.58 11.11 -1.36
CA PRO A 130 2.55 10.19 -0.84
C PRO A 130 1.45 9.90 -1.86
N VAL A 131 1.08 8.62 -2.01
CA VAL A 131 -0.04 8.21 -2.89
C VAL A 131 -1.37 8.85 -2.45
N SER A 132 -1.54 9.13 -1.16
CA SER A 132 -2.67 9.91 -0.61
C SER A 132 -2.69 11.37 -1.07
N ALA A 133 -1.52 11.98 -1.34
CA ALA A 133 -1.43 13.29 -1.97
C ALA A 133 -1.77 13.18 -3.47
N LEU A 134 -1.21 12.20 -4.19
CA LEU A 134 -1.52 11.96 -5.61
C LEU A 134 -2.99 11.59 -5.88
N ALA A 135 -3.75 11.19 -4.85
CA ALA A 135 -5.18 10.94 -4.92
C ALA A 135 -6.05 12.20 -4.76
N LYS A 136 -5.49 13.34 -4.29
CA LYS A 136 -6.23 14.60 -4.21
C LYS A 136 -6.43 15.18 -5.62
N LEU A 137 -7.66 15.61 -5.94
CA LEU A 137 -7.99 16.17 -7.25
C LEU A 137 -7.15 17.42 -7.61
N GLU A 138 -6.84 18.23 -6.60
CA GLU A 138 -5.97 19.42 -6.68
C GLU A 138 -4.51 19.12 -7.06
N PHE A 139 -4.03 17.89 -6.88
CA PHE A 139 -2.66 17.45 -7.22
C PHE A 139 -2.63 16.54 -8.46
N SER A 140 -3.66 16.62 -9.32
CA SER A 140 -3.77 15.84 -10.57
C SER A 140 -2.60 16.09 -11.54
N SER A 141 -2.07 17.31 -11.62
CA SER A 141 -0.87 17.65 -12.40
C SER A 141 0.41 17.01 -11.84
N ILE A 142 0.56 16.99 -10.51
CA ILE A 142 1.67 16.33 -9.80
C ILE A 142 1.61 14.82 -10.08
N LYS A 143 0.43 14.20 -10.00
CA LYS A 143 0.21 12.80 -10.35
C LYS A 143 0.64 12.50 -11.80
N GLU A 144 0.15 13.27 -12.77
CA GLU A 144 0.49 13.08 -14.19
C GLU A 144 2.00 13.22 -14.45
N ALA A 145 2.67 14.16 -13.76
CA ALA A 145 4.11 14.36 -13.85
C ALA A 145 4.92 13.20 -13.23
N VAL A 146 4.47 12.64 -12.10
CA VAL A 146 5.05 11.43 -11.48
C VAL A 146 4.89 10.23 -12.41
N GLU A 147 3.68 9.98 -12.92
CA GLU A 147 3.39 8.84 -13.80
C GLU A 147 4.20 8.89 -15.11
N LYS A 148 4.30 10.08 -15.73
CA LYS A 148 5.12 10.27 -16.94
C LYS A 148 6.62 10.10 -16.69
N LEU A 149 7.16 10.62 -15.59
CA LEU A 149 8.59 10.47 -15.31
C LEU A 149 8.94 9.04 -14.88
N SER A 150 8.06 8.37 -14.12
CA SER A 150 8.21 6.96 -13.76
C SER A 150 8.19 6.05 -15.00
N ALA A 151 7.29 6.29 -15.95
CA ALA A 151 7.31 5.60 -17.24
C ALA A 151 8.66 5.80 -17.96
N SER A 152 9.16 7.04 -18.04
CA SER A 152 10.46 7.35 -18.67
C SER A 152 11.67 6.73 -17.94
N ASN A 153 11.68 6.69 -16.61
CA ASN A 153 12.69 5.99 -15.83
C ASN A 153 12.69 4.50 -16.20
N ASN A 154 11.52 3.86 -16.20
CA ASN A 154 11.36 2.44 -16.48
C ASN A 154 11.69 2.06 -17.94
N GLU A 155 11.42 2.94 -18.92
CA GLU A 155 11.86 2.76 -20.31
C GLU A 155 13.39 2.80 -20.43
N ASN A 156 14.05 3.76 -19.79
CA ASN A 156 15.50 3.89 -19.87
C ASN A 156 16.23 2.77 -19.11
N ILE A 157 15.73 2.34 -17.95
CA ILE A 157 16.23 1.15 -17.22
C ILE A 157 16.17 -0.09 -18.13
N GLN A 158 15.10 -0.27 -18.91
CA GLN A 158 15.03 -1.35 -19.91
C GLN A 158 16.05 -1.18 -21.06
N ALA A 159 16.30 0.05 -21.51
CA ALA A 159 17.28 0.34 -22.55
C ALA A 159 18.73 0.11 -22.09
N GLU A 160 19.07 0.46 -20.84
CA GLU A 160 20.37 0.16 -20.23
C GLU A 160 20.58 -1.35 -20.07
N ASN A 161 19.61 -2.05 -19.48
CA ASN A 161 19.69 -3.49 -19.29
C ASN A 161 19.90 -4.24 -20.62
N LYS A 162 19.24 -3.81 -21.72
CA LYS A 162 19.44 -4.36 -23.07
C LYS A 162 20.85 -4.16 -23.62
N LYS A 163 21.52 -3.03 -23.32
CA LYS A 163 22.94 -2.81 -23.72
C LYS A 163 23.83 -3.84 -23.04
N THR A 164 23.64 -4.07 -21.74
CA THR A 164 24.40 -5.06 -20.95
C THR A 164 24.24 -6.49 -21.47
N THR A 165 23.05 -6.88 -21.96
CA THR A 165 22.81 -8.21 -22.53
C THR A 165 23.54 -8.45 -23.87
N THR A 166 23.95 -7.40 -24.59
CA THR A 166 24.54 -7.56 -25.94
C THR A 166 26.02 -7.97 -25.91
N GLN A 167 26.66 -8.00 -24.73
CA GLN A 167 28.03 -8.49 -24.55
C GLN A 167 28.09 -9.74 -23.65
N ASN A 168 27.66 -10.89 -24.17
CA ASN A 168 28.22 -12.21 -23.78
C ASN A 168 27.82 -13.30 -24.78
N ASN A 169 28.79 -14.13 -25.20
CA ASN A 169 28.57 -15.26 -26.10
C ASN A 169 28.16 -16.52 -25.29
N PRO A 170 27.44 -17.50 -25.86
CA PRO A 170 26.67 -18.46 -25.06
C PRO A 170 27.51 -19.62 -24.51
N SER A 171 27.62 -19.72 -23.17
CA SER A 171 28.00 -20.97 -22.45
C SER A 171 27.69 -20.91 -20.93
N SER A 172 26.42 -20.82 -20.55
CA SER A 172 25.88 -21.46 -19.33
C SER A 172 24.34 -21.37 -19.33
N ALA A 173 23.67 -22.43 -18.89
CA ALA A 173 22.21 -22.46 -18.75
C ALA A 173 21.77 -21.94 -17.37
N ASN A 174 21.93 -20.62 -17.13
CA ASN A 174 21.26 -19.94 -16.04
C ASN A 174 19.85 -19.50 -16.47
N ALA A 175 18.87 -19.65 -15.58
CA ALA A 175 17.46 -19.40 -15.89
C ALA A 175 17.20 -17.93 -16.30
N SER A 176 16.37 -17.73 -17.33
CA SER A 176 15.91 -16.42 -17.77
C SER A 176 15.00 -15.79 -16.71
N SER A 177 15.57 -14.96 -15.82
CA SER A 177 14.88 -14.28 -14.72
C SER A 177 14.02 -13.09 -15.17
N GLY A 178 13.17 -13.28 -16.19
CA GLY A 178 12.43 -12.20 -16.85
C GLY A 178 11.00 -12.60 -17.19
N PHE A 179 10.08 -11.66 -17.02
CA PHE A 179 8.68 -11.79 -17.36
C PHE A 179 8.54 -11.56 -18.88
N THR A 180 8.50 -12.66 -19.66
CA THR A 180 8.55 -12.62 -21.13
C THR A 180 7.38 -13.35 -21.79
N GLY A 181 7.06 -13.00 -23.04
CA GLY A 181 5.94 -13.60 -23.78
C GLY A 181 4.60 -13.38 -23.08
N ASP A 182 3.74 -14.39 -23.01
CA ASP A 182 2.44 -14.31 -22.34
C ASP A 182 2.52 -14.05 -20.82
N LEU A 183 3.71 -14.25 -20.23
CA LEU A 183 3.99 -13.93 -18.83
C LEU A 183 4.33 -12.44 -18.61
N ALA A 184 4.71 -11.71 -19.66
CA ALA A 184 5.12 -10.30 -19.58
C ALA A 184 4.04 -9.38 -19.01
N LYS A 185 2.75 -9.69 -19.23
CA LYS A 185 1.61 -8.92 -18.71
C LYS A 185 1.56 -8.84 -17.18
N TRP A 186 2.17 -9.79 -16.48
CA TRP A 186 2.23 -9.84 -15.01
C TRP A 186 3.33 -8.96 -14.41
N ALA A 187 4.20 -8.38 -15.25
CA ALA A 187 5.04 -7.27 -14.85
C ALA A 187 4.19 -5.99 -14.90
N ASN A 188 3.56 -5.67 -13.77
CA ASN A 188 2.57 -4.59 -13.67
C ASN A 188 2.64 -3.88 -12.32
N THR A 189 1.93 -2.76 -12.20
CA THR A 189 1.66 -2.11 -10.91
C THR A 189 0.29 -2.55 -10.40
N TYR A 190 0.31 -3.27 -9.28
CA TYR A 190 -0.87 -3.71 -8.57
C TYR A 190 -1.10 -2.81 -7.35
N MET A 191 -2.36 -2.58 -7.02
CA MET A 191 -2.78 -1.84 -5.83
C MET A 191 -3.48 -2.79 -4.87
N PHE A 192 -3.39 -2.50 -3.57
CA PHE A 192 -4.02 -3.33 -2.55
C PHE A 192 -5.55 -3.27 -2.66
N TYR A 193 -6.23 -4.41 -2.80
CA TYR A 193 -7.64 -4.44 -3.22
C TYR A 193 -8.62 -4.03 -2.12
N TYR A 194 -8.47 -4.56 -0.90
CA TYR A 194 -9.32 -4.24 0.24
C TYR A 194 -8.51 -3.61 1.38
N SER A 195 -8.36 -2.28 1.31
CA SER A 195 -7.57 -1.52 2.28
C SER A 195 -8.32 -1.33 3.61
N GLN A 196 -7.69 -1.71 4.71
CA GLN A 196 -8.20 -1.58 6.08
C GLN A 196 -7.44 -0.47 6.81
N GLN A 197 -8.00 0.11 7.88
CA GLN A 197 -7.36 1.21 8.62
C GLN A 197 -5.97 0.87 9.20
N SER A 198 -5.68 -0.41 9.41
CA SER A 198 -4.38 -0.92 9.88
C SER A 198 -3.50 -1.50 8.77
N GLN A 199 -3.95 -1.45 7.50
CA GLN A 199 -3.21 -1.99 6.37
C GLN A 199 -2.06 -1.06 6.01
N LYS A 200 -0.84 -1.61 5.91
CA LYS A 200 0.35 -0.83 5.54
C LYS A 200 0.54 -0.79 4.03
N GLN A 201 0.38 -1.94 3.40
CA GLN A 201 0.57 -2.19 1.97
C GLN A 201 -0.37 -1.31 1.13
N SER A 202 0.17 -0.54 0.19
CA SER A 202 -0.62 0.28 -0.74
C SER A 202 -0.43 -0.11 -2.21
N ARG A 203 0.82 -0.35 -2.62
CA ARG A 203 1.20 -0.68 -4.00
C ARG A 203 2.26 -1.79 -4.05
N LEU A 204 2.14 -2.68 -5.04
CA LEU A 204 3.14 -3.68 -5.41
C LEU A 204 3.43 -3.55 -6.90
N THR A 205 4.63 -3.11 -7.26
CA THR A 205 5.09 -2.99 -8.65
C THR A 205 6.07 -4.11 -8.94
N ILE A 206 5.82 -4.87 -10.02
CA ILE A 206 6.68 -5.93 -10.53
C ILE A 206 7.14 -5.53 -11.93
N SER A 207 8.44 -5.43 -12.14
CA SER A 207 9.05 -5.02 -13.42
C SER A 207 9.39 -6.22 -14.31
N ALA A 208 9.51 -6.00 -15.63
CA ALA A 208 9.71 -7.06 -16.62
C ALA A 208 11.02 -7.86 -16.44
N ASN A 209 12.00 -7.28 -15.75
CA ASN A 209 13.27 -7.92 -15.33
C ASN A 209 13.17 -8.65 -13.97
N GLY A 210 11.97 -8.81 -13.42
CA GLY A 210 11.73 -9.39 -12.11
C GLY A 210 12.00 -8.45 -10.92
N SER A 211 12.42 -7.19 -11.08
CA SER A 211 12.56 -6.28 -9.91
C SER A 211 11.20 -5.99 -9.27
N VAL A 212 11.11 -6.07 -7.94
CA VAL A 212 9.89 -5.82 -7.17
C VAL A 212 10.09 -4.63 -6.24
N THR A 213 9.10 -3.74 -6.20
CA THR A 213 8.98 -2.67 -5.21
C THR A 213 7.59 -2.72 -4.58
N GLN A 214 7.53 -2.90 -3.26
CA GLN A 214 6.32 -2.64 -2.47
C GLN A 214 6.41 -1.26 -1.83
N SER A 215 5.35 -0.47 -1.94
CA SER A 215 5.18 0.79 -1.22
C SER A 215 4.08 0.66 -0.17
N ASN A 216 4.30 1.29 0.98
CA ASN A 216 3.37 1.31 2.10
C ASN A 216 2.80 2.73 2.33
N TYR A 217 1.63 2.84 2.97
CA TYR A 217 0.98 4.12 3.31
C TYR A 217 1.76 4.93 4.36
N ASP A 218 2.64 4.29 5.14
CA ASP A 218 3.57 4.96 6.07
C ASP A 218 4.86 5.47 5.41
N GLY A 219 4.93 5.42 4.06
CA GLY A 219 6.08 5.86 3.28
C GLY A 219 7.25 4.85 3.24
N THR A 220 7.18 3.77 4.01
CA THR A 220 8.21 2.72 3.94
C THR A 220 8.09 1.90 2.65
N GLN A 221 9.22 1.33 2.20
CA GLN A 221 9.28 0.51 1.01
C GLN A 221 10.08 -0.76 1.24
N TYR A 222 9.73 -1.82 0.50
CA TYR A 222 10.47 -3.08 0.45
C TYR A 222 10.81 -3.41 -0.99
N PHE A 223 12.01 -3.93 -1.20
CA PHE A 223 12.55 -4.28 -2.52
C PHE A 223 12.84 -5.77 -2.59
N GLY A 224 12.79 -6.33 -3.78
CA GLY A 224 13.08 -7.75 -3.99
C GLY A 224 13.16 -8.13 -5.46
N THR A 225 13.21 -9.44 -5.70
CA THR A 225 13.25 -10.04 -7.04
C THR A 225 12.20 -11.13 -7.19
N ALA A 226 11.53 -11.18 -8.33
CA ALA A 226 10.47 -12.10 -8.66
C ALA A 226 10.87 -13.04 -9.80
N THR A 227 10.58 -14.33 -9.62
CA THR A 227 10.45 -15.29 -10.72
C THR A 227 8.98 -15.55 -11.01
N ILE A 228 8.66 -15.91 -12.25
CA ILE A 228 7.30 -16.25 -12.68
C ILE A 228 7.29 -17.54 -13.51
N GLU A 229 6.31 -18.38 -13.25
CA GLU A 229 6.02 -19.60 -14.01
C GLU A 229 4.52 -19.73 -14.28
N ALA A 230 4.14 -20.48 -15.31
CA ALA A 230 2.74 -20.81 -15.56
C ALA A 230 2.26 -21.84 -14.54
N ALA A 231 1.08 -21.60 -13.96
CA ALA A 231 0.50 -22.44 -12.91
C ALA A 231 -0.99 -22.71 -13.16
N SER A 232 -1.51 -23.72 -12.47
CA SER A 232 -2.93 -24.08 -12.44
C SER A 232 -3.36 -24.54 -11.04
N GLU A 233 -2.68 -24.00 -10.02
CA GLU A 233 -2.91 -24.30 -8.60
C GLU A 233 -4.17 -23.58 -8.09
N SER A 234 -4.84 -24.18 -7.10
CA SER A 234 -5.92 -23.54 -6.37
C SER A 234 -5.36 -22.57 -5.33
N ALA A 235 -5.96 -21.38 -5.22
CA ALA A 235 -5.67 -20.43 -4.16
C ALA A 235 -6.97 -19.77 -3.66
N LEU A 236 -6.97 -19.33 -2.41
CA LEU A 236 -8.03 -18.48 -1.86
C LEU A 236 -7.85 -17.04 -2.36
N SER A 237 -8.93 -16.32 -2.61
CA SER A 237 -8.90 -14.87 -2.90
C SER A 237 -10.17 -14.19 -2.39
N TYR A 238 -10.24 -12.87 -2.52
CA TYR A 238 -11.49 -12.11 -2.45
C TYR A 238 -12.26 -12.21 -3.77
N ASN A 239 -13.57 -11.93 -3.73
CA ASN A 239 -14.30 -11.59 -4.93
C ASN A 239 -13.96 -10.15 -5.37
N THR A 240 -13.72 -9.98 -6.68
CA THR A 240 -13.01 -8.84 -7.29
C THR A 240 -13.86 -8.14 -8.35
N ASP A 241 -15.16 -8.11 -8.10
CA ASP A 241 -16.15 -7.63 -9.06
C ASP A 241 -16.44 -6.13 -8.85
N GLU A 242 -16.21 -5.64 -7.63
CA GLU A 242 -16.20 -4.22 -7.29
C GLU A 242 -14.86 -3.58 -7.67
N LEU A 243 -14.88 -2.28 -7.97
CA LEU A 243 -13.68 -1.52 -8.31
C LEU A 243 -12.89 -1.11 -7.05
N TYR A 244 -13.62 -0.65 -6.01
CA TYR A 244 -13.12 -0.16 -4.73
C TYR A 244 -14.07 -0.65 -3.59
N PRO A 245 -13.84 -1.85 -3.01
CA PRO A 245 -14.71 -2.38 -1.96
C PRO A 245 -14.60 -1.58 -0.65
N ILE A 246 -15.75 -1.19 -0.09
CA ILE A 246 -15.84 -0.50 1.21
C ILE A 246 -16.03 -1.51 2.33
N ASP A 247 -16.92 -2.50 2.12
CA ASP A 247 -17.12 -3.63 3.01
C ASP A 247 -16.13 -4.77 2.72
N LEU A 248 -15.94 -5.68 3.68
CA LEU A 248 -15.09 -6.86 3.52
C LEU A 248 -15.63 -7.76 2.39
N PRO A 249 -14.89 -7.96 1.28
CA PRO A 249 -15.39 -8.78 0.18
C PRO A 249 -15.58 -10.23 0.59
N SER A 250 -16.54 -10.92 -0.05
CA SER A 250 -16.67 -12.36 0.08
C SER A 250 -15.41 -13.07 -0.42
N LYS A 251 -15.09 -14.24 0.16
CA LYS A 251 -13.97 -15.07 -0.28
C LYS A 251 -14.41 -16.01 -1.38
N LYS A 252 -13.52 -16.29 -2.33
CA LYS A 252 -13.69 -17.31 -3.37
C LYS A 252 -12.41 -18.12 -3.55
N GLU A 253 -12.56 -19.33 -4.04
CA GLU A 253 -11.45 -20.14 -4.55
C GLU A 253 -11.20 -19.74 -6.02
N ILE A 254 -9.93 -19.67 -6.43
CA ILE A 254 -9.53 -19.39 -7.82
C ILE A 254 -8.58 -20.48 -8.31
N THR A 255 -8.63 -20.77 -9.61
CA THR A 255 -7.54 -21.46 -10.30
C THR A 255 -6.58 -20.41 -10.84
N SER A 256 -5.32 -20.48 -10.44
CA SER A 256 -4.27 -19.59 -10.91
C SER A 256 -3.96 -19.80 -12.39
N ASN A 257 -3.32 -18.81 -13.00
CA ASN A 257 -2.71 -18.88 -14.33
C ASN A 257 -1.18 -18.82 -14.24
N VAL A 258 -0.66 -18.19 -13.18
CA VAL A 258 0.77 -18.06 -12.90
C VAL A 258 1.05 -18.18 -11.42
N ARG A 259 2.25 -18.64 -11.09
CA ARG A 259 2.85 -18.59 -9.76
C ARG A 259 4.04 -17.63 -9.83
N ILE A 260 4.03 -16.63 -8.95
CA ILE A 260 5.10 -15.64 -8.82
C ILE A 260 5.77 -15.87 -7.47
N THR A 261 7.08 -16.08 -7.45
CA THR A 261 7.85 -16.20 -6.21
C THR A 261 8.70 -14.94 -6.04
N VAL A 262 8.40 -14.14 -5.02
CA VAL A 262 9.17 -12.95 -4.65
C VAL A 262 10.16 -13.32 -3.56
N GLN A 263 11.45 -13.14 -3.84
CA GLN A 263 12.50 -13.09 -2.83
C GLN A 263 12.71 -11.65 -2.40
N TRP A 264 12.37 -11.31 -1.16
CA TRP A 264 12.58 -9.98 -0.60
C TRP A 264 14.04 -9.77 -0.21
N ASP A 265 14.54 -8.55 -0.42
CA ASP A 265 15.90 -8.14 -0.06
C ASP A 265 16.08 -8.06 1.48
N ASN A 266 17.31 -7.82 1.94
CA ASN A 266 17.64 -7.60 3.36
C ASN A 266 17.16 -8.71 4.30
N GLN A 267 17.12 -9.97 3.81
CA GLN A 267 16.61 -11.14 4.52
C GLN A 267 15.10 -11.11 4.84
N GLY A 268 14.30 -10.36 4.06
CA GLY A 268 12.84 -10.30 4.20
C GLY A 268 12.07 -11.60 3.91
N GLY A 269 12.75 -12.71 3.60
CA GLY A 269 12.15 -14.01 3.31
C GLY A 269 11.62 -14.13 1.88
N THR A 270 10.83 -15.19 1.65
CA THR A 270 10.25 -15.51 0.35
C THR A 270 8.73 -15.49 0.45
N GLN A 271 8.05 -14.84 -0.49
CA GLN A 271 6.59 -14.78 -0.59
C GLN A 271 6.14 -15.36 -1.95
N VAL A 272 4.96 -15.97 -1.98
CA VAL A 272 4.37 -16.54 -3.20
C VAL A 272 3.06 -15.82 -3.48
N PHE A 273 2.86 -15.44 -4.74
CA PHE A 273 1.61 -14.89 -5.23
C PHE A 273 1.08 -15.73 -6.39
N TYR A 274 -0.19 -16.09 -6.33
CA TYR A 274 -0.93 -16.75 -7.39
C TYR A 274 -1.65 -15.71 -8.24
N GLY A 275 -1.28 -15.60 -9.51
CA GLY A 275 -1.88 -14.65 -10.45
C GLY A 275 -3.07 -15.26 -11.19
N TYR A 276 -4.19 -14.56 -11.25
CA TYR A 276 -5.39 -14.94 -12.00
C TYR A 276 -6.06 -13.73 -12.65
N LEU A 277 -6.84 -13.96 -13.72
CA LEU A 277 -7.66 -12.91 -14.34
C LEU A 277 -8.98 -12.75 -13.57
N SER A 278 -9.31 -11.53 -13.16
CA SER A 278 -10.59 -11.24 -12.50
C SER A 278 -11.78 -11.36 -13.47
N TYR A 279 -13.01 -11.45 -12.94
CA TYR A 279 -14.23 -11.34 -13.74
C TYR A 279 -14.28 -10.01 -14.53
N SER A 280 -13.81 -8.93 -13.90
CA SER A 280 -13.60 -7.60 -14.49
C SER A 280 -12.41 -7.53 -15.48
N SER A 281 -11.79 -8.66 -15.87
CA SER A 281 -10.64 -8.76 -16.78
C SER A 281 -9.37 -7.99 -16.35
N ARG A 282 -9.25 -7.72 -15.04
CA ARG A 282 -8.09 -7.11 -14.39
C ARG A 282 -7.12 -8.22 -13.97
N LEU A 283 -5.82 -7.96 -13.94
CA LEU A 283 -4.87 -8.93 -13.39
C LEU A 283 -4.90 -8.82 -11.87
N ALA A 284 -5.13 -9.94 -11.19
CA ALA A 284 -5.16 -10.03 -9.73
C ALA A 284 -4.09 -10.99 -9.23
N LEU A 285 -3.47 -10.66 -8.09
CA LEU A 285 -2.55 -11.51 -7.35
C LEU A 285 -3.15 -11.82 -5.98
N THR A 286 -2.95 -13.04 -5.49
CA THR A 286 -3.34 -13.47 -4.13
C THR A 286 -2.22 -14.29 -3.49
N ASP A 287 -1.92 -14.09 -2.21
CA ASP A 287 -1.01 -15.00 -1.46
C ASP A 287 -1.69 -16.32 -1.03
N GLY A 288 -3.01 -16.42 -1.15
CA GLY A 288 -3.81 -17.58 -0.76
C GLY A 288 -4.08 -17.73 0.76
N ILE A 289 -3.57 -16.82 1.60
CA ILE A 289 -3.55 -16.98 3.06
C ILE A 289 -4.81 -16.36 3.69
N THR A 290 -5.46 -17.08 4.62
CA THR A 290 -6.57 -16.53 5.44
C THR A 290 -6.08 -15.54 6.50
N LYS A 291 -6.78 -14.42 6.67
CA LYS A 291 -6.50 -13.44 7.74
C LYS A 291 -7.82 -12.93 8.33
N ASN A 292 -8.00 -13.14 9.63
CA ASN A 292 -9.27 -12.91 10.33
C ASN A 292 -10.43 -13.61 9.59
N SER A 293 -11.56 -12.93 9.37
CA SER A 293 -12.66 -13.40 8.52
C SER A 293 -12.30 -13.45 7.02
N GLY A 294 -11.31 -12.66 6.59
CA GLY A 294 -10.93 -12.47 5.19
C GLY A 294 -9.73 -13.28 4.73
N MET A 295 -9.00 -12.68 3.81
CA MET A 295 -7.78 -13.16 3.15
C MET A 295 -6.69 -12.06 3.30
N ASN A 296 -5.41 -12.45 3.36
CA ASN A 296 -4.31 -11.57 3.77
C ASN A 296 -3.99 -10.44 2.78
N GLU A 297 -3.65 -10.78 1.52
CA GLU A 297 -3.21 -9.84 0.48
C GLU A 297 -3.75 -10.15 -0.93
N VAL A 298 -4.89 -9.55 -1.31
CA VAL A 298 -5.25 -9.44 -2.74
C VAL A 298 -4.74 -8.12 -3.29
N TRP A 299 -4.05 -8.22 -4.42
CA TRP A 299 -3.58 -7.08 -5.21
C TRP A 299 -4.23 -7.12 -6.59
N ILE A 300 -4.49 -5.95 -7.20
CA ILE A 300 -5.17 -5.88 -8.50
C ILE A 300 -4.70 -4.68 -9.33
N THR A 301 -4.62 -4.83 -10.66
CA THR A 301 -4.37 -3.70 -11.59
C THR A 301 -5.61 -2.81 -11.71
N TYR A 302 -5.44 -1.52 -11.97
CA TYR A 302 -6.53 -0.61 -12.36
C TYR A 302 -6.50 -0.35 -13.87
#